data_AF-A0A950XQ11-F1
#
_entry.id   AF-A0A950XQ11-F1
#
_cell.length_a   1.000
_cell.length_b   1.000
_cell.length_c   1.000
_cell.angle_alpha   90.00
_cell.angle_beta   90.00
_cell.angle_gamma   90.00
#
_symmetry.space_group_name_H-M   'P 1'
#
loop_
_entity.id
_entity.type
_entity.pdbx_description
1 polymer ?
#
loop_
_entity_poly.entity_id
_entity_poly.type
_entity_poly.pdbx_seq_one_letter_code
_entity_poly.pdbx_strand_id
1 'polypeptide(L)'
;LRAHAVAGDADLGQRFVLMADKTRYPADGVSPEAVQEIRRIKARVDAERLPHGADRNTHTKLGRGGLTDIEWTVQLLQLQHAHAIPALHNTSTLESLDAIAAAQLIAEDEVDLLRQAWLTATRARNALVLVRGRATDQLPGPGRQLNAVAVAAGWQNGDGSEFLDNYLRVTRRAKAVVRRVLGS
;
A
#
# COMPACT_ATOMS: atom_id res chain seq x y z
N LEU A 1 -13.26 -2.90 3.09
CA LEU A 1 -12.05 -3.73 3.24
C LEU A 1 -11.25 -3.45 4.51
N ARG A 2 -11.16 -2.20 5.01
CA ARG A 2 -10.38 -1.85 6.22
C ARG A 2 -11.19 -1.64 7.52
N ALA A 3 -12.47 -2.01 7.53
CA ALA A 3 -13.28 -1.90 8.74
C ALA A 3 -12.79 -2.91 9.79
N HIS A 4 -12.57 -2.44 11.02
CA HIS A 4 -12.16 -3.25 12.16
C HIS A 4 -12.74 -2.66 13.45
N ALA A 5 -13.09 -3.51 14.42
CA ALA A 5 -13.54 -3.07 15.74
C ALA A 5 -12.33 -2.63 16.56
N VAL A 6 -12.33 -1.40 17.09
CA VAL A 6 -11.18 -0.83 17.82
C VAL A 6 -11.50 -0.56 19.29
N ALA A 7 -12.69 -0.02 19.58
CA ALA A 7 -13.16 0.26 20.92
C ALA A 7 -14.70 0.23 20.97
N GLY A 8 -15.26 0.06 22.17
CA GLY A 8 -16.69 -0.06 22.41
C GLY A 8 -17.11 -1.47 22.82
N ASP A 9 -18.40 -1.75 22.75
CA ASP A 9 -18.95 -3.07 23.06
C ASP A 9 -18.47 -4.13 22.06
N ALA A 10 -17.92 -5.23 22.59
CA ALA A 10 -17.27 -6.26 21.79
C ALA A 10 -18.27 -7.03 20.89
N ASP A 11 -19.46 -7.33 21.40
CA ASP A 11 -20.51 -8.01 20.63
C ASP A 11 -21.02 -7.13 19.49
N LEU A 12 -21.32 -5.86 19.76
CA LEU A 12 -21.72 -4.90 18.75
C LEU A 12 -20.65 -4.74 17.67
N GLY A 13 -19.37 -4.62 18.07
CA GLY A 13 -18.24 -4.54 17.15
C GLY A 13 -18.15 -5.77 16.24
N GLN A 14 -18.29 -6.97 16.80
CA GLN A 14 -18.30 -8.21 16.02
C GLN A 14 -19.47 -8.27 15.05
N ARG A 15 -20.69 -7.94 15.50
CA ARG A 15 -21.88 -7.90 14.64
C ARG A 15 -21.74 -6.90 13.50
N PHE A 16 -21.12 -5.74 13.74
CA PHE A 16 -20.84 -4.76 12.70
C PHE A 16 -19.85 -5.30 11.66
N VAL A 17 -18.76 -5.95 12.08
CA VAL A 17 -17.79 -6.54 11.15
C VAL A 17 -18.45 -7.63 10.31
N LEU A 18 -19.22 -8.54 10.91
CA LEU A 18 -19.95 -9.59 10.19
C LEU A 18 -21.00 -9.03 9.22
N MET A 19 -21.63 -7.90 9.56
CA MET A 19 -22.51 -7.19 8.64
C MET A 19 -21.73 -6.62 7.45
N ALA A 20 -20.60 -5.96 7.72
CA ALA A 20 -19.74 -5.37 6.69
C ALA A 20 -19.16 -6.44 5.76
N ASP A 21 -18.83 -7.64 6.27
CA ASP A 21 -18.32 -8.79 5.52
C ASP A 21 -19.19 -9.16 4.33
N LYS A 22 -20.52 -9.14 4.52
CA LYS A 22 -21.50 -9.44 3.47
C LYS A 22 -21.39 -8.49 2.28
N THR A 23 -20.94 -7.26 2.51
CA THR A 23 -20.73 -6.27 1.45
C THR A 23 -19.30 -6.31 0.90
N ARG A 24 -18.29 -6.48 1.75
CA ARG A 24 -16.89 -6.46 1.30
C ARG A 24 -16.43 -7.77 0.63
N TYR A 25 -17.10 -8.89 0.91
CA TYR A 25 -16.79 -10.22 0.38
C TYR A 25 -18.07 -10.89 -0.16
N PRO A 26 -18.61 -10.42 -1.30
CA PRO A 26 -19.78 -11.05 -1.94
C PRO A 26 -19.46 -12.51 -2.33
N ALA A 27 -20.46 -13.39 -2.30
CA ALA A 27 -20.29 -14.84 -2.48
C ALA A 27 -19.60 -15.25 -3.79
N ASP A 28 -19.80 -14.47 -4.86
CA ASP A 28 -19.24 -14.73 -6.19
C ASP A 28 -18.04 -13.82 -6.53
N GLY A 29 -17.53 -13.06 -5.54
CA GLY A 29 -16.54 -12.01 -5.78
C GLY A 29 -17.11 -10.80 -6.51
N VAL A 30 -16.24 -9.88 -6.94
CA VAL A 30 -16.65 -8.69 -7.70
C VAL A 30 -16.72 -8.98 -9.20
N SER A 31 -17.72 -8.42 -9.88
CA SER A 31 -17.89 -8.59 -11.33
C SER A 31 -16.77 -7.91 -12.14
N PRO A 32 -16.53 -8.33 -13.40
CA PRO A 32 -15.58 -7.65 -14.29
C PRO A 32 -15.87 -6.16 -14.46
N GLU A 33 -17.14 -5.76 -14.50
CA GLU A 33 -17.57 -4.37 -14.59
C GLU A 33 -17.18 -3.58 -13.32
N ALA A 34 -17.37 -4.19 -12.14
CA ALA A 34 -16.94 -3.61 -10.88
C ALA A 34 -15.41 -3.45 -10.80
N VAL A 35 -14.65 -4.43 -11.30
CA VAL A 35 -13.19 -4.32 -11.43
C VAL A 35 -12.81 -3.13 -12.32
N GLN A 36 -13.47 -2.98 -13.47
CA GLN A 36 -13.20 -1.87 -14.37
C GLN A 36 -13.53 -0.51 -13.73
N GLU A 37 -14.60 -0.44 -12.94
CA GLU A 37 -14.96 0.77 -12.21
C GLU A 37 -13.95 1.09 -11.09
N ILE A 38 -13.49 0.08 -10.34
CA ILE A 38 -12.41 0.24 -9.35
C ILE A 38 -11.15 0.82 -10.00
N ARG A 39 -10.77 0.31 -11.19
CA ARG A 39 -9.62 0.83 -11.95
C ARG A 39 -9.81 2.29 -12.39
N ARG A 40 -11.01 2.67 -12.82
CA ARG A 40 -11.35 4.08 -13.15
C ARG A 40 -11.27 4.98 -11.93
N ILE A 41 -11.80 4.55 -10.80
CA ILE A 41 -11.71 5.30 -9.53
C ILE A 41 -10.24 5.47 -9.15
N LYS A 42 -9.42 4.42 -9.24
CA LYS A 42 -7.99 4.49 -8.97
C LYS A 42 -7.27 5.50 -9.86
N ALA A 43 -7.50 5.47 -11.18
CA ALA A 43 -6.87 6.40 -12.11
C ALA A 43 -7.22 7.86 -11.81
N ARG A 44 -8.48 8.13 -11.45
CA ARG A 44 -8.93 9.47 -11.01
C ARG A 44 -8.26 9.89 -9.70
N VAL A 45 -8.20 8.99 -8.71
CA VAL A 45 -7.49 9.25 -7.43
C VAL A 45 -6.03 9.62 -7.68
N ASP A 46 -5.34 8.92 -8.59
CA ASP A 46 -3.94 9.21 -8.94
C ASP A 46 -3.75 10.56 -9.63
N ALA A 47 -4.75 11.01 -10.41
CA ALA A 47 -4.73 12.29 -11.09
C ALA A 47 -5.01 13.46 -10.13
N GLU A 48 -5.94 13.28 -9.19
CA GLU A 48 -6.48 14.38 -8.37
C GLU A 48 -5.84 14.54 -7.00
N ARG A 49 -5.35 13.45 -6.37
CA ARG A 49 -4.95 13.49 -4.95
C ARG A 49 -3.51 13.89 -4.70
N LEU A 50 -2.63 13.77 -5.69
CA LEU A 50 -1.24 14.19 -5.51
C LEU A 50 -1.18 15.72 -5.36
N PRO A 51 -0.57 16.26 -4.29
CA PRO A 51 -0.46 17.70 -4.11
C PRO A 51 0.25 18.39 -5.29
N HIS A 52 -0.19 19.59 -5.64
CA HIS A 52 0.46 20.38 -6.68
C HIS A 52 1.94 20.61 -6.35
N GLY A 53 2.83 20.39 -7.33
CA GLY A 53 4.27 20.51 -7.17
C GLY A 53 4.97 19.37 -6.43
N ALA A 54 4.25 18.33 -5.97
CA ALA A 54 4.87 17.15 -5.38
C ALA A 54 5.53 16.26 -6.44
N ASP A 55 6.67 15.64 -6.10
CA ASP A 55 7.34 14.70 -6.99
C ASP A 55 6.81 13.27 -6.79
N ARG A 56 6.19 12.73 -7.84
CA ARG A 56 5.64 11.36 -7.86
C ARG A 56 6.67 10.29 -7.57
N ASN A 57 7.95 10.52 -7.82
CA ASN A 57 9.00 9.53 -7.55
C ASN A 57 9.27 9.35 -6.06
N THR A 58 9.06 10.39 -5.28
CA THR A 58 9.59 10.52 -3.92
C THR A 58 8.50 10.76 -2.88
N HIS A 59 7.24 10.84 -3.33
CA HIS A 59 6.06 10.89 -2.46
C HIS A 59 5.69 9.48 -1.94
N THR A 60 5.94 9.22 -0.65
CA THR A 60 5.80 7.89 0.00
C THR A 60 4.40 7.29 -0.05
N LYS A 61 3.37 8.12 0.03
CA LYS A 61 1.97 7.66 0.03
C LYS A 61 1.35 7.57 -1.37
N LEU A 62 1.27 8.71 -2.06
CA LEU A 62 0.58 8.89 -3.35
C LEU A 62 1.52 8.82 -4.57
N GLY A 63 2.82 8.61 -4.37
CA GLY A 63 3.78 8.45 -5.45
C GLY A 63 3.70 7.08 -6.11
N ARG A 64 4.45 6.91 -7.20
CA ARG A 64 4.49 5.66 -7.96
C ARG A 64 4.97 4.51 -7.06
N GLY A 65 4.26 3.40 -7.05
CA GLY A 65 4.60 2.23 -6.23
C GLY A 65 4.68 2.54 -4.73
N GLY A 66 4.09 3.66 -4.30
CA GLY A 66 3.98 4.05 -2.90
C GLY A 66 2.86 3.31 -2.18
N LEU A 67 2.59 3.71 -0.93
CA LEU A 67 1.65 3.00 -0.05
C LEU A 67 0.25 2.85 -0.67
N THR A 68 -0.29 3.90 -1.28
CA THR A 68 -1.62 3.86 -1.89
C THR A 68 -1.65 2.94 -3.11
N ASP A 69 -0.62 2.93 -3.95
CA ASP A 69 -0.54 2.00 -5.09
C ASP A 69 -0.64 0.54 -4.63
N ILE A 70 0.15 0.18 -3.61
CA ILE A 70 0.19 -1.19 -3.07
C ILE A 70 -1.12 -1.55 -2.36
N GLU A 71 -1.68 -0.62 -1.58
CA GLU A 71 -2.95 -0.84 -0.89
C GLU A 71 -4.09 -1.14 -1.88
N TRP A 72 -4.18 -0.39 -2.98
CA TRP A 72 -5.19 -0.64 -4.01
C TRP A 72 -4.98 -1.97 -4.74
N THR A 73 -3.74 -2.34 -5.02
CA THR A 73 -3.41 -3.65 -5.62
C THR A 73 -3.87 -4.80 -4.73
N VAL A 74 -3.53 -4.76 -3.44
CA VAL A 74 -3.94 -5.78 -2.48
C VAL A 74 -5.47 -5.81 -2.32
N GLN A 75 -6.10 -4.65 -2.20
CA GLN A 75 -7.55 -4.56 -2.05
C GLN A 75 -8.33 -5.04 -3.27
N LEU A 76 -7.82 -4.81 -4.50
CA LEU A 76 -8.43 -5.38 -5.69
C LEU A 76 -8.36 -6.92 -5.65
N LEU A 77 -7.19 -7.48 -5.32
CA LEU A 77 -7.03 -8.93 -5.20
C LEU A 77 -7.94 -9.52 -4.10
N GLN A 78 -8.09 -8.83 -2.97
CA GLN A 78 -9.07 -9.21 -1.94
C GLN A 78 -10.49 -9.23 -2.51
N LEU A 79 -10.93 -8.18 -3.20
CA LEU A 79 -12.29 -8.11 -3.76
C LEU A 79 -12.55 -9.22 -4.79
N GLN A 80 -11.54 -9.58 -5.59
CA GLN A 80 -11.66 -10.62 -6.60
C GLN A 80 -11.69 -12.03 -5.98
N HIS A 81 -10.96 -12.28 -4.89
CA HIS A 81 -10.66 -13.65 -4.44
C HIS A 81 -11.08 -14.00 -3.01
N ALA A 82 -11.41 -13.02 -2.17
CA ALA A 82 -11.75 -13.27 -0.76
C ALA A 82 -13.04 -14.09 -0.58
N HIS A 83 -13.88 -14.17 -1.60
CA HIS A 83 -15.05 -15.06 -1.59
C HIS A 83 -14.68 -16.54 -1.50
N ALA A 84 -13.55 -16.93 -2.09
CA ALA A 84 -13.03 -18.31 -2.10
C ALA A 84 -11.87 -18.53 -1.11
N ILE A 85 -11.21 -17.46 -0.66
CA ILE A 85 -10.01 -17.53 0.18
C ILE A 85 -10.26 -16.78 1.50
N PRO A 86 -10.72 -17.48 2.56
CA PRO A 86 -11.01 -16.86 3.86
C PRO A 86 -9.80 -16.17 4.50
N ALA A 87 -8.57 -16.59 4.19
CA ALA A 87 -7.35 -15.93 4.67
C ALA A 87 -7.24 -14.45 4.24
N LEU A 88 -7.97 -14.04 3.17
CA LEU A 88 -8.07 -12.65 2.74
C LEU A 88 -9.08 -11.82 3.55
N HIS A 89 -9.76 -12.40 4.55
CA HIS A 89 -10.72 -11.71 5.42
C HIS A 89 -10.00 -10.96 6.56
N ASN A 90 -9.04 -10.11 6.19
CA ASN A 90 -8.28 -9.29 7.12
C ASN A 90 -8.13 -7.86 6.58
N THR A 91 -7.67 -6.95 7.44
CA THR A 91 -7.49 -5.52 7.11
C THR A 91 -6.02 -5.13 6.91
N SER A 92 -5.09 -6.06 7.12
CA SER A 92 -3.66 -5.81 7.08
C SER A 92 -3.13 -6.02 5.67
N THR A 93 -2.46 -5.01 5.10
CA THR A 93 -1.83 -5.12 3.78
C THR A 93 -0.77 -6.23 3.75
N LEU A 94 0.00 -6.40 4.83
CA LEU A 94 1.06 -7.41 4.89
C LEU A 94 0.51 -8.83 5.03
N GLU A 95 -0.47 -9.04 5.91
CA GLU A 95 -1.12 -10.37 6.06
C GLU A 95 -1.90 -10.75 4.80
N SER A 96 -2.51 -9.77 4.13
CA SER A 96 -3.13 -10.00 2.82
C SER A 96 -2.10 -10.37 1.76
N LEU A 97 -0.89 -9.78 1.76
CA LEU A 97 0.20 -10.20 0.88
C LEU A 97 0.68 -11.63 1.19
N ASP A 98 0.73 -12.04 2.46
CA ASP A 98 1.00 -13.44 2.86
C ASP A 98 -0.04 -14.39 2.28
N ALA A 99 -1.33 -14.06 2.42
CA ALA A 99 -2.42 -14.87 1.88
C ALA A 99 -2.43 -14.91 0.33
N ILE A 100 -2.10 -13.78 -0.32
CA ILE A 100 -1.96 -13.69 -1.78
C ILE A 100 -0.84 -14.60 -2.30
N ALA A 101 0.32 -14.64 -1.61
CA ALA A 101 1.42 -15.53 -1.96
C ALA A 101 1.04 -17.00 -1.74
N ALA A 102 0.48 -17.34 -0.59
CA ALA A 102 0.09 -18.71 -0.25
C ALA A 102 -0.95 -19.28 -1.25
N ALA A 103 -1.83 -18.43 -1.76
CA ALA A 103 -2.82 -18.79 -2.78
C ALA A 103 -2.34 -18.62 -4.23
N GLN A 104 -1.08 -18.21 -4.44
CA GLN A 104 -0.46 -18.02 -5.76
C GLN A 104 -1.27 -17.12 -6.72
N LEU A 105 -1.94 -16.08 -6.19
CA LEU A 105 -2.78 -15.18 -6.99
C LEU A 105 -1.96 -14.26 -7.92
N ILE A 106 -0.71 -14.01 -7.55
CA ILE A 106 0.34 -13.39 -8.37
C ILE A 106 1.65 -14.13 -8.12
N ALA A 107 2.69 -13.86 -8.92
CA ALA A 107 3.97 -14.53 -8.72
C ALA A 107 4.62 -14.14 -7.38
N GLU A 108 5.32 -15.08 -6.74
CA GLU A 108 5.92 -14.90 -5.41
C GLU A 108 6.90 -13.73 -5.38
N ASP A 109 7.72 -13.58 -6.42
CA ASP A 109 8.66 -12.46 -6.57
C ASP A 109 7.94 -11.11 -6.63
N GLU A 110 6.75 -11.06 -7.21
CA GLU A 110 5.93 -9.85 -7.25
C GLU A 110 5.35 -9.50 -5.89
N VAL A 111 4.93 -10.50 -5.10
CA VAL A 111 4.51 -10.30 -3.70
C VAL A 111 5.67 -9.71 -2.90
N ASP A 112 6.88 -10.26 -3.06
CA ASP A 112 8.07 -9.77 -2.38
C ASP A 112 8.41 -8.34 -2.77
N LEU A 113 8.25 -7.96 -4.03
CA LEU A 113 8.43 -6.58 -4.48
C LEU A 113 7.43 -5.63 -3.84
N LEU A 114 6.15 -6.00 -3.78
CA LEU A 114 5.12 -5.21 -3.10
C LEU A 114 5.41 -5.08 -1.60
N ARG A 115 5.79 -6.17 -0.93
CA ARG A 115 6.16 -6.19 0.49
C ARG A 115 7.36 -5.29 0.76
N GLN A 116 8.42 -5.42 -0.03
CA GLN A 116 9.63 -4.62 0.12
C GLN A 116 9.33 -3.13 -0.07
N ALA A 117 8.55 -2.76 -1.09
CA ALA A 117 8.17 -1.37 -1.32
C ALA A 117 7.27 -0.83 -0.19
N TRP A 118 6.30 -1.62 0.30
CA TRP A 118 5.43 -1.24 1.42
C TRP A 118 6.23 -0.93 2.68
N LEU A 119 7.14 -1.83 3.07
CA LEU A 119 7.99 -1.66 4.26
C LEU A 119 8.94 -0.48 4.09
N THR A 120 9.55 -0.33 2.91
CA THR A 120 10.48 0.78 2.63
C THR A 120 9.75 2.13 2.68
N ALA A 121 8.58 2.24 2.04
CA ALA A 121 7.78 3.47 2.06
C ALA A 121 7.22 3.78 3.44
N THR A 122 6.82 2.76 4.22
CA THR A 122 6.36 2.94 5.60
C THR A 122 7.49 3.46 6.49
N ARG A 123 8.68 2.87 6.42
CA ARG A 123 9.87 3.33 7.17
C ARG A 123 10.25 4.76 6.78
N ALA A 124 10.31 5.05 5.48
CA ALA A 124 10.58 6.39 4.95
C ALA A 124 9.58 7.43 5.48
N ARG A 125 8.29 7.12 5.42
CA ARG A 125 7.21 8.01 5.89
C ARG A 125 7.26 8.24 7.40
N ASN A 126 7.52 7.20 8.19
CA ASN A 126 7.65 7.33 9.63
C ASN A 126 8.89 8.16 10.00
N ALA A 127 10.02 7.91 9.34
CA ALA A 127 11.24 8.69 9.51
C ALA A 127 11.07 10.17 9.14
N LEU A 128 10.30 10.48 8.09
CA LEU A 128 9.95 11.86 7.73
C LEU A 128 9.24 12.58 8.87
N VAL A 129 8.28 11.93 9.53
CA VAL A 129 7.58 12.52 10.68
C VAL A 129 8.54 12.81 11.83
N LEU A 130 9.41 11.84 12.16
CA LEU A 130 10.39 11.99 13.24
C LEU A 130 11.37 13.14 12.98
N VAL A 131 11.88 13.26 11.75
CA VAL A 131 12.89 14.27 11.39
C VAL A 131 12.27 15.66 11.20
N ARG A 132 11.04 15.75 10.70
CA ARG A 132 10.39 17.03 10.35
C ARG A 132 9.49 17.55 11.47
N GLY A 133 9.15 16.73 12.46
CA GLY A 133 8.20 17.07 13.53
C GLY A 133 6.75 17.25 13.05
N ARG A 134 6.44 16.90 11.80
CA ARG A 134 5.10 17.03 11.22
C ARG A 134 4.85 15.98 10.14
N ALA A 135 3.59 15.65 9.92
CA ALA A 135 3.17 14.76 8.85
C ALA A 135 3.56 15.33 7.49
N THR A 136 4.37 14.58 6.75
CA THR A 136 4.71 14.86 5.35
C THR A 136 5.01 13.55 4.64
N ASP A 137 4.68 13.49 3.35
CA ASP A 137 4.85 12.28 2.55
C ASP A 137 5.96 12.45 1.49
N GLN A 138 6.61 13.63 1.40
CA GLN A 138 7.60 13.95 0.38
C GLN A 138 9.03 13.75 0.92
N LEU A 139 9.79 12.82 0.33
CA LEU A 139 11.23 12.70 0.65
C LEU A 139 11.98 13.98 0.23
N PRO A 140 12.90 14.48 1.06
CA PRO A 140 13.76 15.61 0.72
C PRO A 140 14.76 15.24 -0.37
N GLY A 141 15.28 16.25 -1.07
CA GLY A 141 16.44 16.07 -1.94
C GLY A 141 17.73 15.76 -1.17
N PRO A 142 18.83 15.44 -1.88
CA PRO A 142 20.12 15.11 -1.27
C PRO A 142 20.60 16.16 -0.26
N GLY A 143 21.19 15.69 0.84
CA GLY A 143 21.78 16.55 1.87
C GLY A 143 21.44 16.12 3.30
N ARG A 144 21.74 16.99 4.27
CA ARG A 144 21.65 16.68 5.71
C ARG A 144 20.29 16.15 6.14
N GLN A 145 19.21 16.68 5.58
CA GLN A 145 17.86 16.24 5.94
C GLN A 145 17.55 14.83 5.44
N LEU A 146 17.98 14.47 4.23
CA LEU A 146 17.82 13.13 3.71
C LEU A 146 18.66 12.11 4.48
N ASN A 147 19.89 12.48 4.87
CA ASN A 147 20.73 11.65 5.74
C ASN A 147 20.04 11.38 7.09
N ALA A 148 19.44 12.40 7.71
CA ALA A 148 18.69 12.23 8.95
C ALA A 148 17.47 11.30 8.77
N VAL A 149 16.77 11.40 7.63
CA VAL A 149 15.67 10.48 7.28
C VAL A 149 16.18 9.05 7.10
N ALA A 150 17.31 8.86 6.42
CA ALA A 150 17.91 7.54 6.22
C ALA A 150 18.27 6.88 7.57
N VAL A 151 18.94 7.61 8.46
CA VAL A 151 19.26 7.14 9.82
C VAL A 151 17.99 6.77 10.59
N ALA A 152 16.99 7.66 10.62
CA ALA A 152 15.73 7.40 11.32
C ALA A 152 14.91 6.25 10.71
N ALA A 153 15.09 5.96 9.42
CA ALA A 153 14.49 4.81 8.74
C ALA A 153 15.24 3.50 8.99
N GLY A 154 16.36 3.53 9.73
CA GLY A 154 17.19 2.37 10.03
C GLY A 154 18.16 1.99 8.91
N TRP A 155 18.52 2.93 8.03
CA TRP A 155 19.51 2.69 6.98
C TRP A 155 20.93 2.63 7.56
N GLN A 156 21.63 1.53 7.33
CA GLN A 156 22.80 1.12 8.13
C GLN A 156 23.97 2.11 8.11
N ASN A 157 24.24 2.76 6.98
CA ASN A 157 25.33 3.73 6.84
C ASN A 157 24.87 5.18 6.98
N GLY A 158 23.57 5.42 7.15
CA GLY A 158 23.00 6.78 7.20
C GLY A 158 23.17 7.59 5.92
N ASP A 159 23.61 6.99 4.81
CA ASP A 159 23.75 7.67 3.53
C ASP A 159 22.37 7.90 2.91
N GLY A 160 21.98 9.17 2.85
CA GLY A 160 20.70 9.58 2.29
C GLY A 160 20.56 9.28 0.80
N SER A 161 21.66 9.34 0.05
CA SER A 161 21.65 9.12 -1.40
C SER A 161 21.41 7.64 -1.71
N GLU A 162 22.12 6.74 -1.04
CA GLU A 162 21.89 5.30 -1.19
C GLU A 162 20.50 4.87 -0.73
N PHE A 163 20.01 5.45 0.38
CA PHE A 163 18.65 5.22 0.85
C PHE A 163 17.62 5.64 -0.21
N LEU A 164 17.79 6.82 -0.80
CA LEU A 164 16.91 7.33 -1.85
C LEU A 164 16.97 6.48 -3.11
N ASP A 165 18.16 6.09 -3.56
CA ASP A 165 18.35 5.20 -4.72
C ASP A 165 17.66 3.86 -4.50
N ASN A 166 17.80 3.29 -3.29
CA ASN A 166 17.08 2.08 -2.91
C ASN A 166 15.56 2.30 -2.95
N TYR A 167 15.07 3.38 -2.34
CA TYR A 167 13.64 3.73 -2.33
C TYR A 167 13.08 3.85 -3.75
N LEU A 168 13.77 4.57 -4.65
CA LEU A 168 13.37 4.75 -6.04
C LEU A 168 13.38 3.43 -6.81
N ARG A 169 14.38 2.58 -6.57
CA ARG A 169 14.50 1.27 -7.20
C ARG A 169 13.37 0.33 -6.81
N VAL A 170 13.06 0.20 -5.52
CA VAL A 170 12.02 -0.73 -5.03
C VAL A 170 10.62 -0.27 -5.44
N THR A 171 10.32 1.03 -5.32
CA THR A 171 9.00 1.57 -5.69
C THR A 171 8.76 1.52 -7.20
N ARG A 172 9.79 1.73 -8.03
CA ARG A 172 9.69 1.51 -9.48
C ARG A 172 9.34 0.06 -9.82
N ARG A 173 9.96 -0.93 -9.15
CA ARG A 173 9.67 -2.35 -9.38
C ARG A 173 8.27 -2.72 -8.91
N ALA A 174 7.86 -2.27 -7.73
CA ALA A 174 6.49 -2.43 -7.26
C ALA A 174 5.47 -1.78 -8.21
N LYS A 175 5.79 -0.62 -8.79
CA LYS A 175 4.90 0.01 -9.79
C LYS A 175 4.66 -0.89 -11.00
N ALA A 176 5.64 -1.68 -11.46
CA ALA A 176 5.44 -2.61 -12.55
C ALA A 176 4.38 -3.69 -12.22
N VAL A 177 4.43 -4.23 -10.99
CA VAL A 177 3.41 -5.17 -10.48
C VAL A 177 2.04 -4.50 -10.40
N VAL A 178 1.99 -3.28 -9.85
CA VAL A 178 0.77 -2.47 -9.74
C VAL A 178 0.15 -2.26 -11.13
N ARG A 179 0.95 -1.95 -12.16
CA ARG A 179 0.48 -1.79 -13.54
C ARG A 179 -0.14 -3.07 -14.09
N ARG A 180 0.50 -4.21 -13.86
CA ARG A 180 0.03 -5.51 -14.33
C ARG A 180 -1.30 -5.90 -13.69
N VAL A 181 -1.46 -5.67 -12.39
CA VAL A 181 -2.68 -6.05 -11.64
C VAL A 181 -3.81 -5.04 -11.85
N LEU A 182 -3.54 -3.73 -11.71
CA LEU A 182 -4.55 -2.67 -11.79
C LEU A 182 -4.80 -2.15 -13.22
N GLY A 183 -3.97 -2.48 -14.21
CA GLY A 183 -4.13 -2.00 -15.60
C GLY A 183 -3.93 -0.47 -15.77
N SER A 184 -3.03 0.14 -14.97
CA SER A 184 -2.77 1.59 -14.89
C SER A 184 -1.29 1.94 -14.97
#